data_AF-A0A3A6MRP4-F1
#
_entry.id   AF-A0A3A6MRP4-F1
#
_cell.length_a   1.000
_cell.length_b   1.000
_cell.length_c   1.000
_cell.angle_alpha   90.00
_cell.angle_beta   90.00
_cell.angle_gamma   90.00
#
_symmetry.space_group_name_H-M   'P 1'
#
loop_
_entity.id
_entity.type
_entity.pdbx_description
1 polymer ?
#
loop_
_entity_poly.entity_id
_entity_poly.type
_entity_poly.pdbx_seq_one_letter_code
_entity_poly.pdbx_strand_id
1 'polypeptide(L)' 'MKPGAPARQERGGLKETVGLEAEGEDVEIAFNAVYLLEALRAAGDSPVEVLLNGKIGPALIRATNCPGYLGLVLPLRLL' A
#
# COMPACT_ATOMS: atom_id res chain seq x y z
N MET A 1 36.44 -22.59 -18.38
CA MET A 1 35.85 -21.28 -18.07
C MET A 1 34.37 -21.32 -18.44
N LYS A 2 33.45 -21.19 -17.48
CA LYS A 2 32.01 -21.07 -17.74
C LYS A 2 31.63 -19.57 -17.78
N PRO A 3 30.69 -19.14 -18.63
CA PRO A 3 30.30 -17.74 -18.73
C PRO A 3 29.66 -17.27 -17.43
N GLY A 4 29.97 -16.04 -17.01
CA GLY A 4 29.47 -15.42 -15.79
C GLY A 4 27.94 -15.38 -15.77
N ALA A 5 27.37 -15.79 -14.64
CA ALA A 5 25.95 -15.64 -14.37
C ALA A 5 25.57 -14.14 -14.49
N PRO A 6 24.40 -13.80 -15.06
CA PRO A 6 23.94 -12.43 -15.04
C PRO A 6 23.77 -12.01 -13.58
N ALA A 7 24.36 -10.88 -13.21
CA ALA A 7 24.15 -10.25 -11.92
C ALA A 7 22.65 -9.98 -11.74
N ARG A 8 21.98 -10.90 -11.03
CA ARG A 8 20.64 -10.67 -10.52
C ARG A 8 20.77 -9.49 -9.58
N GLN A 9 20.13 -8.36 -9.90
CA GLN A 9 20.00 -7.30 -8.91
C GLN A 9 19.42 -7.93 -7.64
N GLU A 10 20.18 -7.92 -6.56
CA GLU A 10 19.67 -8.25 -5.23
C GLU A 10 18.72 -7.12 -4.79
N ARG A 11 17.55 -7.05 -5.43
CA ARG A 11 16.42 -6.29 -4.89
C ARG A 11 15.90 -7.11 -3.72
N GLY A 12 16.30 -6.74 -2.51
CA GLY A 12 15.69 -7.25 -1.29
C GLY A 12 14.17 -7.03 -1.38
N GLY A 13 13.41 -8.12 -1.44
CA GLY A 13 11.96 -8.08 -1.34
C GLY A 13 11.59 -8.28 0.11
N LEU A 14 11.01 -7.27 0.74
CA LEU A 14 10.38 -7.42 2.05
C LEU A 14 8.92 -7.81 1.80
N LYS A 15 8.51 -8.94 2.38
CA LYS A 15 7.11 -9.36 2.43
C LYS A 15 6.71 -9.44 3.89
N GLU A 16 5.74 -8.62 4.27
CA GLU A 16 5.13 -8.63 5.59
C GLU A 16 3.65 -8.92 5.46
N THR A 17 3.09 -9.56 6.48
CA THR A 17 1.66 -9.79 6.63
C THR A 17 1.23 -9.09 7.91
N VAL A 18 0.19 -8.28 7.81
CA VAL A 18 -0.42 -7.59 8.95
C VAL A 18 -1.84 -8.10 9.16
N GLY A 19 -2.27 -8.19 10.42
CA GLY A 19 -3.66 -8.47 10.74
C GLY A 19 -4.54 -7.29 10.36
N LEU A 20 -5.72 -7.56 9.81
CA LEU A 20 -6.70 -6.55 9.44
C LEU A 20 -8.11 -7.12 9.59
N GLU A 21 -9.07 -6.22 9.77
CA GLU A 21 -10.48 -6.50 9.58
C GLU A 21 -10.85 -6.05 8.16
N ALA A 22 -11.38 -6.97 7.34
CA ALA A 22 -11.72 -6.70 5.95
C ALA A 22 -13.16 -7.10 5.65
N GLU A 23 -13.78 -6.32 4.78
CA GLU A 23 -15.08 -6.57 4.18
C GLU A 23 -14.99 -6.36 2.66
N GLY A 24 -15.66 -7.21 1.89
CA GLY A 24 -15.68 -7.12 0.42
C GLY A 24 -14.85 -8.21 -0.27
N GLU A 25 -14.35 -7.88 -1.48
CA GLU A 25 -13.61 -8.79 -2.34
C GLU A 25 -12.09 -8.69 -2.16
N ASP A 26 -11.39 -9.80 -2.34
CA ASP A 26 -9.93 -9.82 -2.37
C ASP A 26 -9.38 -8.96 -3.51
N VAL A 27 -8.35 -8.17 -3.22
CA VAL A 27 -7.73 -7.26 -4.18
C VAL A 27 -6.21 -7.29 -4.10
N GLU A 28 -5.58 -7.31 -5.27
CA GLU A 28 -4.15 -7.09 -5.43
C GLU A 28 -3.94 -5.72 -6.10
N ILE A 29 -3.25 -4.83 -5.39
CA ILE A 29 -3.03 -3.44 -5.79
C ILE A 29 -1.64 -2.99 -5.35
N ALA A 30 -0.99 -2.18 -6.18
CA ALA A 30 0.30 -1.59 -5.87
C ALA A 30 0.16 -0.09 -5.66
N PHE A 31 0.89 0.43 -4.69
CA PHE A 31 0.99 1.87 -4.44
C PHE A 31 2.44 2.31 -4.50
N ASN A 32 2.65 3.62 -4.70
CA ASN A 32 3.92 4.21 -4.33
C ASN A 32 4.04 4.18 -2.81
N ALA A 33 5.03 3.45 -2.30
CA ALA A 33 5.25 3.27 -0.86
C ALA A 33 5.45 4.60 -0.12
N VAL A 34 6.10 5.60 -0.76
CA VAL A 34 6.33 6.91 -0.13
C VAL A 34 4.99 7.59 0.17
N TYR A 35 4.08 7.64 -0.80
CA TYR A 35 2.79 8.30 -0.63
C TYR A 35 1.87 7.56 0.34
N LEU A 36 1.90 6.22 0.32
CA LEU A 36 1.15 5.43 1.30
C LEU A 36 1.66 5.70 2.72
N LEU A 37 2.98 5.72 2.93
CA LEU A 37 3.57 6.01 4.24
C LEU A 37 3.30 7.45 4.70
N GLU A 38 3.33 8.44 3.80
CA GLU A 38 3.00 9.83 4.14
C GLU A 38 1.55 9.98 4.58
N ALA A 39 0.61 9.31 3.90
CA ALA A 39 -0.78 9.31 4.31
C ALA A 39 -0.98 8.64 5.67
N LEU A 40 -0.35 7.48 5.89
CA LEU A 40 -0.41 6.80 7.19
C LEU A 40 0.20 7.64 8.33
N ARG A 41 1.32 8.33 8.08
CA ARG A 41 1.92 9.24 9.09
C ARG A 41 1.02 10.41 9.43
N ALA A 42 0.32 10.96 8.44
CA ALA A 42 -0.62 12.06 8.67
C ALA A 42 -1.85 11.65 9.49
N ALA A 43 -2.20 10.35 9.50
CA ALA A 43 -3.23 9.79 10.38
C ALA A 43 -2.81 9.63 11.85
N GLY A 44 -1.51 9.82 12.17
CA GLY A 44 -0.96 9.66 13.52
C GLY A 44 -1.05 8.22 14.02
N ASP A 45 -1.22 8.05 15.34
CA ASP A 45 -1.30 6.72 15.99
C ASP A 45 -2.72 6.13 16.00
N SER A 46 -3.61 6.64 15.16
CA SER A 46 -5.00 6.16 15.11
C SER A 46 -5.12 4.92 14.23
N PRO A 47 -6.01 3.97 14.56
CA PRO A 47 -6.45 2.98 13.59
C PRO A 47 -6.92 3.66 12.31
N VAL A 48 -6.53 3.10 11.17
CA VAL A 48 -6.93 3.60 9.86
C VAL A 48 -7.86 2.62 9.17
N GLU A 49 -8.83 3.17 8.46
CA GLU A 49 -9.63 2.43 7.50
C GLU A 49 -9.14 2.77 6.09
N VAL A 50 -8.94 1.73 5.28
CA VAL A 50 -8.55 1.85 3.88
C VAL A 50 -9.72 1.39 3.02
N LEU A 51 -10.37 2.34 2.35
CA LEU A 51 -11.48 2.04 1.44
C LEU A 51 -10.93 1.95 0.01
N LEU A 52 -11.22 0.82 -0.64
CA LEU A 52 -10.78 0.52 -1.99
C LEU A 52 -12.01 0.37 -2.91
N ASN A 53 -11.88 0.85 -4.15
CA ASN A 53 -12.89 0.65 -5.18
C ASN A 53 -12.22 0.06 -6.43
N GLY A 54 -12.10 -1.26 -6.43
CA GLY A 54 -11.36 -2.01 -7.44
C GLY A 54 -9.87 -1.65 -7.47
N LYS A 55 -9.19 -2.06 -8.54
CA LYS A 55 -7.72 -1.91 -8.69
C LYS A 55 -7.27 -0.55 -9.23
N ILE A 56 -8.20 0.25 -9.74
CA ILE A 56 -7.92 1.50 -10.47
C ILE A 56 -8.34 2.72 -9.65
N GLY A 57 -9.35 2.58 -8.79
CA GLY A 57 -9.83 3.66 -7.94
C GLY A 57 -8.76 4.09 -6.92
N PRO A 58 -8.79 5.36 -6.48
CA PRO A 58 -7.95 5.80 -5.38
C PRO A 58 -8.26 4.99 -4.11
N ALA A 59 -7.24 4.74 -3.29
CA ALA A 59 -7.44 4.36 -1.90
C ALA A 59 -7.79 5.59 -1.07
N LEU A 60 -8.87 5.50 -0.31
CA LEU A 60 -9.23 6.49 0.71
C LEU A 60 -8.74 5.98 2.06
N ILE A 61 -7.99 6.82 2.78
CA ILE A 61 -7.46 6.50 4.10
C ILE A 61 -8.14 7.42 5.12
N ARG A 62 -8.89 6.85 6.05
CA ARG A 62 -9.56 7.57 7.14
C ARG A 62 -8.93 7.20 8.47
N ALA A 63 -8.79 8.16 9.36
CA ALA A 63 -8.35 7.92 10.73
C ALA A 63 -9.56 7.90 11.67
N THR A 64 -9.73 6.84 12.46
CA THR A 64 -10.92 6.69 13.33
C THR A 64 -11.04 7.79 14.38
N ASN A 65 -9.91 8.31 14.88
CA ASN A 65 -9.88 9.38 15.88
C ASN A 65 -9.63 10.78 15.30
N CYS A 66 -9.55 10.93 13.98
CA CYS A 66 -9.39 12.23 13.32
C CYS A 66 -10.42 12.37 12.19
N PRO A 67 -11.68 12.73 12.51
CA PRO A 67 -12.78 12.75 11.53
C PRO A 67 -12.63 13.77 10.40
N GLY A 68 -11.71 14.73 10.52
CA GLY A 68 -11.39 15.69 9.46
C GLY A 68 -10.28 15.23 8.50
N TYR A 69 -9.64 14.10 8.78
CA TYR A 69 -8.56 13.58 7.94
C TYR A 69 -9.10 12.63 6.86
N LEU A 70 -8.73 12.91 5.61
CA LEU A 70 -8.96 12.04 4.46
C LEU A 70 -7.72 12.01 3.58
N GLY A 71 -7.02 10.88 3.58
CA GLY A 71 -5.92 10.60 2.64
C GLY A 71 -6.46 10.03 1.33
N LEU A 72 -5.88 10.46 0.21
CA LEU A 72 -6.16 9.92 -1.12
C LEU A 72 -4.85 9.45 -1.75
N VAL A 73 -4.73 8.14 -2.04
CA VAL A 73 -3.54 7.56 -2.66
C VAL A 73 -3.92 6.87 -3.96
N LEU A 74 -3.32 7.30 -5.08
CA LEU A 74 -3.58 6.70 -6.38
C LEU A 74 -2.74 5.42 -6.57
N PRO A 75 -3.35 4.33 -7.08
CA PRO A 75 -2.63 3.10 -7.33
C PRO A 75 -1.69 3.22 -8.53
N LEU A 76 -0.60 2.46 -8.49
CA LEU A 76 0.26 2.21 -9.63
C LEU A 76 -0.38 1.12 -10.50
N ARG A 77 -0.19 1.22 -11.81
CA ARG A 77 -0.60 0.16 -12.72
C ARG A 77 0.41 -0.99 -12.62
N LEU A 78 -0.08 -2.14 -12.21
CA LEU A 78 0.62 -3.40 -12.41
C LEU A 78 0.56 -3.73 -13.91
N LEU A 79 1.73 -3.95 -14.53
CA LEU A 79 1.85 -4.37 -15.93
C LEU A 79 1.87 -5.89 -16.03
#